data_AF-A0A941CQY3-F1
#
_entry.id   AF-A0A941CQY3-F1
#
_cell.length_a   1.000
_cell.length_b   1.000
_cell.length_c   1.000
_cell.angle_alpha   90.00
_cell.angle_beta   90.00
_cell.angle_gamma   90.00
#
_symmetry.space_group_name_H-M   'P 1'
#
loop_
_entity.id
_entity.type
_entity.pdbx_description
1 polymer ?
#
loop_
_entity_poly.entity_id
_entity_poly.type
_entity_poly.pdbx_seq_one_letter_code
_entity_poly.pdbx_strand_id
1 'polypeptide(L)'
;MTKAQIEERKAQELNVDLKDVQPPSYLTARQKKEFNEIAGKLLQLNIMTELDEDSLARYLVAQDQYLEANKMYRRAVREKWLIDDLDKITRMQDRAFKQCRASASDLGLTISSRAKLVVPKAEEPKQNKFLAKFGGESTG
;
A
#
# COMPACT_ATOMS: atom_id res chain seq x y z
N MET A 1 -7.75 20.27 -1.92
CA MET A 1 -7.22 20.42 -0.55
C MET A 1 -6.35 21.66 -0.51
N THR A 2 -6.56 22.52 0.49
CA THR A 2 -5.79 23.77 0.63
C THR A 2 -4.42 23.47 1.27
N LYS A 3 -3.41 24.33 1.04
CA LYS A 3 -2.07 24.20 1.66
C LYS A 3 -2.15 24.08 3.20
N ALA A 4 -3.09 24.81 3.81
CA ALA A 4 -3.34 24.78 5.25
C ALA A 4 -3.82 23.41 5.76
N GLN A 5 -4.71 22.72 5.03
CA GLN A 5 -5.18 21.37 5.41
C GLN A 5 -4.07 20.31 5.35
N ILE A 6 -3.04 20.53 4.52
CA ILE A 6 -1.89 19.64 4.38
C ILE A 6 -0.88 19.90 5.51
N GLU A 7 -0.63 21.16 5.85
CA GLU A 7 0.19 21.52 7.01
C GLU A 7 -0.45 21.09 8.32
N GLU A 8 -1.77 21.21 8.46
CA GLU A 8 -2.49 20.76 9.63
C GLU A 8 -2.47 19.23 9.76
N ARG A 9 -2.59 18.49 8.63
CA ARG A 9 -2.38 17.03 8.63
C ARG A 9 -0.96 16.63 9.02
N LYS A 10 0.06 17.30 8.47
CA LYS A 10 1.47 17.05 8.81
C LYS A 10 1.83 17.46 10.25
N ALA A 11 1.18 18.49 10.78
CA ALA A 11 1.36 18.93 12.17
C ALA A 11 0.61 18.04 13.17
N GLN A 12 -0.44 17.35 12.71
CA GLN A 12 -1.17 16.32 13.48
C GLN A 12 -0.63 14.91 13.28
N GLU A 13 0.39 14.70 12.43
CA GLU A 13 1.13 13.44 12.40
C GLU A 13 1.77 13.26 13.77
N LEU A 14 1.16 12.37 14.56
CA LEU A 14 1.68 11.87 15.82
C LEU A 14 3.09 11.35 15.55
N ASN A 15 4.09 12.18 15.88
CA ASN A 15 5.51 11.82 15.78
C ASN A 15 5.83 10.89 16.95
N VAL A 16 5.33 9.66 16.85
CA VAL A 16 5.62 8.58 17.79
C VAL A 16 6.69 7.73 17.14
N ASP A 17 7.77 7.47 17.88
CA ASP A 17 8.89 6.65 17.41
C ASP A 17 8.51 5.15 17.47
N LEU A 18 7.48 4.75 16.71
CA LEU A 18 7.00 3.36 16.60
C LEU A 18 7.72 2.64 15.47
N LYS A 19 8.99 2.31 15.69
CA LYS A 19 9.86 1.70 14.67
C LYS A 19 10.32 0.29 15.03
N ASP A 20 9.94 -0.25 16.19
CA ASP A 20 10.30 -1.61 16.59
C ASP A 20 9.37 -2.65 15.94
N VAL A 21 9.34 -2.64 14.60
CA VAL A 21 8.48 -3.51 13.81
C VAL A 21 9.01 -4.94 13.86
N GLN A 22 8.19 -5.87 14.37
CA GLN A 22 8.52 -7.27 14.51
C GLN A 22 7.54 -8.18 13.74
N PRO A 23 8.00 -9.30 13.17
CA PRO A 23 7.12 -10.23 12.50
C PRO A 23 6.25 -10.98 13.53
N PRO A 24 4.91 -11.06 13.32
CA PRO A 24 4.04 -11.80 14.22
C PRO A 24 4.44 -13.27 14.41
N SER A 25 4.20 -13.80 15.61
CA SER A 25 4.66 -15.12 16.03
C SER A 25 4.11 -16.26 15.15
N TYR A 26 2.89 -16.10 14.63
CA TYR A 26 2.18 -17.06 13.79
C TYR A 26 2.74 -17.21 12.37
N LEU A 27 3.63 -16.33 11.94
CA LEU A 27 4.27 -16.45 10.63
C LEU A 27 5.27 -17.62 10.61
N THR A 28 5.31 -18.34 9.50
CA THR A 28 6.34 -19.35 9.24
C THR A 28 7.72 -18.71 9.11
N ALA A 29 8.80 -19.48 9.27
CA ALA A 29 10.17 -18.95 9.11
C ALA A 29 10.41 -18.27 7.75
N ARG A 30 9.82 -18.83 6.67
CA ARG A 30 9.88 -18.22 5.33
C ARG A 30 9.17 -16.86 5.32
N GLN A 31 7.95 -16.80 5.85
CA GLN A 31 7.18 -15.56 5.90
C GLN A 31 7.85 -14.50 6.79
N LYS A 32 8.47 -14.89 7.92
CA LYS A 32 9.21 -13.96 8.78
C LYS A 32 10.39 -13.32 8.04
N LYS A 33 11.09 -14.09 7.21
CA LYS A 33 12.16 -13.55 6.37
C LYS A 33 11.62 -12.51 5.38
N GLU A 34 10.56 -12.84 4.66
CA GLU A 34 9.94 -11.92 3.69
C GLU A 34 9.34 -10.68 4.37
N PHE A 35 8.74 -10.85 5.54
CA PHE A 35 8.25 -9.77 6.38
C PHE A 35 9.36 -8.77 6.68
N ASN A 36 10.49 -9.23 7.21
CA ASN A 36 11.61 -8.34 7.56
C ASN A 36 12.17 -7.61 6.34
N GLU A 37 12.24 -8.28 5.19
CA GLU A 37 12.70 -7.66 3.93
C GLU A 37 11.76 -6.56 3.44
N ILE A 38 10.44 -6.76 3.53
CA ILE A 38 9.44 -5.77 3.12
C ILE A 38 9.34 -4.65 4.15
N ALA A 39 9.20 -4.99 5.43
CA ALA A 39 9.14 -4.04 6.54
C ALA A 39 10.35 -3.10 6.54
N GLY A 40 11.57 -3.62 6.33
CA GLY A 40 12.77 -2.80 6.22
C GLY A 40 12.69 -1.75 5.09
N LYS A 41 12.14 -2.11 3.93
CA LYS A 41 11.92 -1.16 2.82
C LYS A 41 10.84 -0.13 3.15
N LEU A 42 9.77 -0.54 3.82
CA LEU A 42 8.68 0.35 4.21
C LEU A 42 9.10 1.33 5.32
N LEU A 43 9.90 0.88 6.28
CA LEU A 43 10.52 1.71 7.31
C LEU A 43 11.49 2.74 6.71
N GLN A 44 12.32 2.36 5.73
CA GLN A 44 13.18 3.31 5.00
C GLN A 44 12.41 4.42 4.29
N LEU A 45 11.16 4.14 3.91
CA LEU A 45 10.26 5.11 3.29
C LEU A 45 9.44 5.90 4.31
N ASN A 46 9.55 5.61 5.61
CA ASN A 46 8.72 6.16 6.69
C ASN A 46 7.20 5.96 6.45
N ILE A 47 6.79 4.80 5.92
CA ILE A 47 5.38 4.51 5.61
C ILE A 47 4.81 3.30 6.38
N MET A 48 5.53 2.80 7.37
CA MET A 48 5.12 1.68 8.21
C MET A 48 5.57 1.92 9.65
N THR A 49 4.75 1.46 10.60
CA THR A 49 5.02 1.45 12.04
C THR A 49 4.65 0.09 12.64
N GLU A 50 4.87 -0.08 13.96
CA GLU A 50 4.42 -1.24 14.74
C GLU A 50 2.92 -1.55 14.58
N LEU A 51 2.10 -0.53 14.28
CA LEU A 51 0.64 -0.69 14.07
C LEU A 51 0.29 -1.45 12.79
N ASP A 52 1.23 -1.54 11.85
CA ASP A 52 1.03 -2.10 10.51
C ASP A 52 1.53 -3.54 10.38
N GLU A 53 2.14 -4.11 11.43
CA GLU A 53 2.69 -5.48 11.45
C GLU A 53 1.67 -6.51 10.99
N ASP A 54 0.47 -6.44 11.54
CA ASP A 54 -0.58 -7.41 11.27
C ASP A 54 -1.13 -7.25 9.84
N SER A 55 -1.10 -6.03 9.30
CA SER A 55 -1.46 -5.75 7.91
C SER A 55 -0.44 -6.39 6.94
N LEU A 56 0.86 -6.26 7.22
CA LEU A 56 1.91 -6.88 6.41
C LEU A 56 1.89 -8.42 6.55
N ALA A 57 1.64 -8.94 7.76
CA ALA A 57 1.53 -10.37 7.98
C ALA A 57 0.34 -10.97 7.20
N ARG A 58 -0.83 -10.31 7.20
CA ARG A 58 -2.00 -10.73 6.41
C ARG A 58 -1.72 -10.71 4.91
N TYR A 59 -0.97 -9.72 4.42
CA TYR A 59 -0.52 -9.69 3.03
C TYR A 59 0.28 -10.96 2.67
N LEU A 60 1.26 -11.33 3.50
CA LEU A 60 2.12 -12.49 3.28
C LEU A 60 1.33 -13.81 3.32
N VAL A 61 0.42 -13.94 4.29
CA VAL A 61 -0.46 -15.12 4.39
C VAL A 61 -1.34 -15.26 3.15
N ALA A 62 -1.96 -14.16 2.68
CA ALA A 62 -2.78 -14.17 1.48
C ALA A 62 -1.96 -14.47 0.21
N GLN A 63 -0.73 -13.95 0.13
CA GLN A 63 0.20 -14.24 -0.97
C GLN A 63 0.54 -15.74 -1.01
N ASP A 64 0.88 -16.33 0.13
CA ASP A 64 1.17 -17.76 0.23
C ASP A 64 -0.05 -18.62 -0.14
N GLN A 65 -1.25 -18.26 0.34
CA GLN A 65 -2.49 -18.94 -0.02
C GLN A 65 -2.75 -18.91 -1.52
N TYR A 66 -2.46 -17.78 -2.19
CA TYR A 66 -2.57 -17.67 -3.63
C TYR A 66 -1.58 -18.60 -4.36
N LEU A 67 -0.33 -18.66 -3.90
CA LEU A 67 0.69 -19.54 -4.47
C LEU A 67 0.36 -21.02 -4.28
N GLU A 68 -0.17 -21.41 -3.12
CA GLU A 68 -0.63 -22.78 -2.86
C GLU A 68 -1.85 -23.13 -3.71
N ALA A 69 -2.83 -22.22 -3.84
CA ALA A 69 -3.98 -22.43 -4.72
C ALA A 69 -3.55 -22.59 -6.19
N ASN A 70 -2.55 -21.84 -6.66
CA ASN A 70 -1.95 -22.04 -8.00
C ASN A 70 -1.28 -23.42 -8.16
N LYS A 71 -0.57 -23.90 -7.13
CA LYS A 71 0.02 -25.25 -7.16
C LYS A 71 -1.06 -26.32 -7.21
N MET A 72 -2.11 -26.17 -6.39
CA MET A 72 -3.26 -27.07 -6.37
C MET A 72 -3.99 -27.09 -7.72
N TYR A 73 -4.22 -25.93 -8.34
CA TYR A 73 -4.83 -25.83 -9.66
C TYR A 73 -4.02 -26.60 -10.72
N ARG A 74 -2.70 -26.37 -10.79
CA ARG A 74 -1.82 -27.07 -11.74
C ARG A 74 -1.83 -28.58 -11.54
N ARG A 75 -1.92 -29.04 -10.29
CA ARG A 75 -2.05 -30.46 -9.95
C ARG A 75 -3.40 -31.00 -10.41
N ALA A 76 -4.49 -30.32 -10.08
CA ALA A 76 -5.85 -30.73 -10.44
C ALA A 76 -6.03 -30.87 -11.95
N VAL A 77 -5.48 -29.95 -12.75
CA VAL A 77 -5.48 -30.04 -14.21
C VAL A 77 -4.69 -31.26 -14.71
N ARG A 78 -3.50 -31.50 -14.17
CA ARG A 78 -2.64 -32.63 -14.55
C ARG A 78 -3.31 -33.98 -14.25
N GLU A 79 -3.93 -34.07 -13.08
CA GLU A 79 -4.61 -35.27 -12.59
C GLU A 79 -6.06 -35.39 -13.10
N LYS A 80 -6.51 -34.45 -13.95
CA LYS A 80 -7.85 -34.44 -14.57
C LYS A 80 -8.98 -34.53 -13.54
N TRP A 81 -8.89 -33.74 -12.47
CA TRP A 81 -9.96 -33.62 -11.49
C TRP A 81 -11.25 -33.06 -12.13
N LEU A 82 -12.37 -33.22 -11.43
CA LEU A 82 -13.67 -32.75 -11.91
C LEU A 82 -13.71 -31.21 -12.04
N ILE A 83 -14.53 -30.73 -12.96
CA ILE A 83 -14.71 -29.28 -13.21
C ILE A 83 -15.15 -28.55 -11.93
N ASP A 84 -16.01 -29.16 -11.11
CA ASP A 84 -16.47 -28.58 -9.85
C ASP A 84 -15.33 -28.37 -8.84
N ASP A 85 -14.31 -29.24 -8.85
CA ASP A 85 -13.14 -29.08 -7.99
C ASP A 85 -12.20 -27.99 -8.52
N LEU A 86 -12.09 -27.87 -9.84
CA LEU A 86 -11.38 -26.75 -10.46
C LEU A 86 -12.06 -25.41 -10.12
N ASP A 87 -13.40 -25.33 -10.16
CA ASP A 87 -14.14 -24.12 -9.80
C ASP A 87 -13.94 -23.72 -8.33
N LYS A 88 -13.88 -24.68 -7.41
CA LYS A 88 -13.54 -24.40 -6.00
C LYS A 88 -12.14 -23.82 -5.87
N ILE A 89 -11.16 -24.40 -6.58
CA ILE A 89 -9.76 -23.92 -6.53
C ILE A 89 -9.66 -22.50 -7.11
N THR A 90 -10.31 -22.21 -8.24
CA THR A 90 -10.27 -20.87 -8.84
C THR A 90 -10.94 -19.82 -7.95
N ARG A 91 -12.02 -20.17 -7.23
CA ARG A 91 -12.61 -19.30 -6.21
C ARG A 91 -11.66 -19.04 -5.03
N MET A 92 -10.88 -20.03 -4.62
CA MET A 92 -9.83 -19.84 -3.61
C MET A 92 -8.73 -18.90 -4.12
N GLN A 93 -8.28 -19.08 -5.36
CA GLN A 93 -7.30 -18.19 -6.00
C GLN A 93 -7.81 -16.74 -6.03
N ASP A 94 -9.04 -16.51 -6.49
CA ASP A 94 -9.63 -15.18 -6.58
C ASP A 94 -9.76 -14.50 -5.20
N ARG A 95 -10.21 -15.25 -4.18
CA ARG A 95 -10.30 -14.74 -2.81
C ARG A 95 -8.93 -14.34 -2.26
N ALA A 96 -7.93 -15.21 -2.38
CA ALA A 96 -6.57 -14.94 -1.90
C ALA A 96 -5.94 -13.76 -2.65
N PHE A 97 -6.15 -13.67 -3.98
CA PHE A 97 -5.66 -12.54 -4.78
C PHE A 97 -6.30 -11.21 -4.34
N LYS A 98 -7.62 -11.19 -4.10
CA LYS A 98 -8.32 -9.99 -3.62
C LYS A 98 -7.83 -9.54 -2.24
N GLN A 99 -7.64 -10.49 -1.32
CA GLN A 99 -7.09 -10.20 0.01
C GLN A 99 -5.66 -9.63 -0.10
N CYS A 100 -4.80 -10.28 -0.87
CA CYS A 100 -3.44 -9.82 -1.14
C CYS A 100 -3.43 -8.41 -1.76
N ARG A 101 -4.29 -8.16 -2.75
CA ARG A 101 -4.39 -6.86 -3.43
C ARG A 101 -4.88 -5.74 -2.51
N ALA A 102 -5.83 -6.04 -1.61
CA ALA A 102 -6.34 -5.10 -0.63
C ALA A 102 -5.23 -4.70 0.36
N SER A 103 -4.61 -5.68 1.03
CA SER A 103 -3.51 -5.42 1.97
C SER A 103 -2.32 -4.70 1.30
N ALA A 104 -1.99 -5.07 0.05
CA ALA A 104 -0.95 -4.38 -0.71
C ALA A 104 -1.28 -2.92 -1.04
N SER A 105 -2.57 -2.59 -1.20
CA SER A 105 -3.01 -1.21 -1.44
C SER A 105 -2.82 -0.35 -0.18
N ASP A 106 -3.17 -0.90 0.98
CA ASP A 106 -3.12 -0.20 2.26
C ASP A 106 -1.67 0.09 2.68
N LEU A 107 -0.75 -0.85 2.41
CA LEU A 107 0.68 -0.74 2.74
C LEU A 107 1.53 0.00 1.70
N GLY A 108 0.92 0.58 0.66
CA GLY A 108 1.72 1.27 -0.36
C GLY A 108 2.54 0.32 -1.26
N LEU A 109 2.26 -0.98 -1.30
CA LEU A 109 3.06 -1.95 -2.06
C LEU A 109 2.80 -1.91 -3.58
N THR A 110 1.75 -1.23 -4.03
CA THR A 110 1.44 -1.07 -5.46
C THR A 110 1.91 0.27 -6.02
N ILE A 111 2.16 0.33 -7.34
CA ILE A 111 2.58 1.58 -8.00
C ILE A 111 1.54 2.68 -7.77
N SER A 112 0.25 2.35 -7.95
CA SER A 112 -0.84 3.31 -7.77
C SER A 112 -0.99 3.79 -6.32
N SER A 113 -0.71 2.95 -5.32
CA SER A 113 -0.74 3.37 -3.92
C SER A 113 0.46 4.26 -3.60
N ARG A 114 1.66 3.97 -4.11
CA ARG A 114 2.84 4.83 -3.93
C ARG A 114 2.69 6.21 -4.56
N ALA A 115 2.08 6.30 -5.73
CA ALA A 115 1.84 7.59 -6.38
C ALA A 115 0.99 8.55 -5.53
N LYS A 116 0.14 8.03 -4.63
CA LYS A 116 -0.68 8.82 -3.70
C LYS A 116 0.09 9.30 -2.47
N LEU A 117 1.23 8.68 -2.16
CA LEU A 117 2.09 9.03 -1.02
C LEU A 117 2.99 10.25 -1.34
N VAL A 118 3.19 10.55 -2.63
CA VAL A 118 3.91 11.76 -3.05
C VAL A 118 2.96 12.95 -2.93
N VAL A 119 3.22 13.84 -1.96
CA VAL A 119 2.53 15.12 -1.84
C VAL A 119 2.76 15.91 -3.14
N PRO A 120 1.71 16.30 -3.90
CA PRO A 120 1.89 17.22 -5.00
C PRO A 120 2.48 18.51 -4.44
N LYS A 121 3.68 18.90 -4.90
CA LYS A 121 4.19 20.25 -4.64
C LYS A 121 3.16 21.20 -5.23
N ALA A 122 2.48 21.96 -4.37
CA ALA A 122 1.51 22.94 -4.81
C ALA A 122 2.23 23.92 -5.74
N GLU A 123 1.79 23.99 -7.00
CA GLU A 123 2.28 24.99 -7.94
C GLU A 123 2.15 26.37 -7.28
N GLU A 124 3.25 27.13 -7.25
CA GLU A 124 3.18 28.52 -6.82
C GLU A 124 2.12 29.22 -7.67
N PRO A 125 1.20 30.00 -7.05
CA PRO A 125 0.19 30.72 -7.81
C PRO A 125 0.93 31.59 -8.82
N LYS A 126 0.80 31.25 -10.12
CA LYS A 126 1.36 32.05 -11.20
C LYS A 126 0.82 33.46 -11.01
N GLN A 127 1.68 34.41 -10.67
CA GLN A 127 1.32 35.82 -10.60
C GLN A 127 0.60 36.17 -11.90
N ASN A 128 -0.66 36.61 -11.78
CA ASN A 128 -1.45 37.07 -12.92
C ASN A 128 -0.75 38.30 -13.51
N LYS A 129 0.01 38.08 -14.60
CA LYS A 129 0.73 39.13 -15.35
C LYS A 129 -0.17 40.28 -15.83
N PHE A 130 -1.49 40.08 -15.80
CA PHE A 130 -2.49 41.08 -16.13
C PHE A 130 -2.60 42.20 -15.08
N LEU A 131 -2.58 41.88 -13.78
CA LEU A 131 -2.66 42.87 -12.70
C LEU A 131 -1.39 43.74 -12.61
N ALA A 132 -0.23 43.19 -12.99
CA ALA A 132 1.03 43.94 -13.01
C ALA A 132 1.12 44.97 -14.15
N LYS A 133 0.30 44.84 -15.22
CA LYS A 133 0.33 45.74 -16.38
C LYS A 133 -0.69 46.88 -16.33
N PHE A 134 -1.72 46.78 -15.49
CA PHE A 134 -2.85 47.72 -15.49
C PHE A 134 -3.16 48.30 -14.10
N GLY A 135 -2.38 47.97 -13.06
CA GLY A 135 -2.63 48.40 -11.67
C GLY A 135 -2.06 49.78 -11.29
N GLY A 136 -1.60 50.57 -12.24
CA GLY A 136 -1.03 51.90 -11.99
C GLY A 136 -1.65 52.94 -12.89
N GLU A 137 -2.90 53.33 -12.60
CA GLU A 137 -3.46 54.66 -12.87
C GLU A 137 -4.96 54.66 -12.53
N SER A 138 -5.30 55.09 -11.31
CA SER A 138 -6.54 55.81 -11.05
C SER A 138 -6.42 56.67 -9.80
N THR A 139 -6.13 57.95 -10.05
CA THR A 139 -6.78 59.15 -9.49
C THR A 139 -6.77 59.42 -7.98
N GLY A 140 -6.23 60.59 -7.64
CA GLY A 140 -6.41 61.31 -6.38
C GLY A 140 -5.44 62.47 -6.30
#